data_AF-C0ZAT8-F1
#
_entry.id   AF-C0ZAT8-F1
#
_cell.length_a   1.000
_cell.length_b   1.000
_cell.length_c   1.000
_cell.angle_alpha   90.00
_cell.angle_beta   90.00
_cell.angle_gamma   90.00
#
_symmetry.space_group_name_H-M   'P 1'
#
loop_
_entity.id
_entity.type
_entity.pdbx_description
1 polymer ?
#
loop_
_entity_poly.entity_id
_entity_poly.type
_entity_poly.pdbx_seq_one_letter_code
_entity_poly.pdbx_strand_id
1 'polypeptide(L)'
;MSSIIAALSLVFKELLVFVAYVKNNAFPQPLQDTEEEKYLRLMAKGDPYARNKLIEHNLRLVAHIVKKFENTGEDSEDLISIGTIGLIKAIESYQVDKGTKLATYAARCIENEIVMSKG
;
A
#
# COMPACT_ATOMS: atom_id res chain seq x y z
N MET A 1 7.65 -16.15 -43.34
CA MET A 1 6.65 -15.45 -42.50
C MET A 1 6.55 -16.02 -41.08
N SER A 2 6.63 -17.34 -40.86
CA SER A 2 6.58 -17.92 -39.50
C SER A 2 7.68 -17.47 -38.54
N SER A 3 8.93 -17.27 -39.00
CA SER A 3 10.04 -16.90 -38.11
C SER A 3 9.92 -15.49 -37.53
N ILE A 4 9.36 -14.55 -38.29
CA ILE A 4 9.12 -13.17 -37.83
C ILE A 4 8.01 -13.18 -36.77
N ILE A 5 6.93 -13.93 -37.01
CA ILE A 5 5.81 -14.07 -36.06
C ILE A 5 6.28 -14.72 -34.75
N ALA A 6 7.13 -15.74 -34.83
CA ALA A 6 7.72 -16.38 -33.65
C ALA A 6 8.68 -15.46 -32.88
N ALA A 7 9.49 -14.67 -33.58
CA ALA A 7 10.35 -13.67 -32.94
C ALA A 7 9.52 -12.57 -32.26
N LEU A 8 8.45 -12.10 -32.91
CA LEU A 8 7.54 -11.10 -32.35
C LEU A 8 6.83 -11.61 -31.10
N SER A 9 6.38 -12.87 -31.09
CA SER A 9 5.71 -13.47 -29.95
C SER A 9 6.65 -13.66 -28.75
N LEU A 10 7.92 -14.00 -29.00
CA LEU A 10 8.98 -14.04 -27.98
C LEU A 10 9.19 -12.67 -27.35
N VAL A 11 9.40 -11.63 -28.17
CA VAL A 11 9.58 -10.25 -27.68
C VAL A 11 8.37 -9.76 -26.89
N PHE A 12 7.16 -10.06 -27.36
CA PHE A 12 5.93 -9.71 -26.64
C PHE A 12 5.82 -10.43 -25.29
N LYS A 13 6.24 -11.70 -25.22
CA LYS A 13 6.26 -12.48 -23.98
C LYS A 13 7.27 -11.90 -22.98
N GLU A 14 8.47 -11.55 -23.43
CA GLU A 14 9.48 -10.86 -22.61
C GLU A 14 8.95 -9.52 -22.09
N LEU A 15 8.28 -8.75 -22.95
CA LEU A 15 7.66 -7.48 -22.57
C LEU A 15 6.58 -7.66 -21.51
N LEU A 16 5.71 -8.67 -21.65
CA LEU A 16 4.68 -8.98 -20.65
C LEU A 16 5.28 -9.41 -19.31
N VAL A 17 6.32 -10.25 -19.33
CA VAL A 17 7.04 -10.67 -18.11
C VAL A 17 7.67 -9.47 -17.43
N PHE A 18 8.29 -8.58 -18.19
CA PHE A 18 8.88 -7.35 -17.68
C PHE A 18 7.83 -6.44 -17.02
N VAL A 19 6.70 -6.19 -17.68
CA VAL A 19 5.60 -5.39 -17.11
C VAL A 19 5.05 -6.00 -15.83
N ALA A 20 4.88 -7.33 -15.79
CA ALA A 20 4.43 -8.04 -14.60
C ALA A 20 5.45 -7.92 -13.45
N TYR A 21 6.75 -8.02 -13.74
CA TYR A 21 7.81 -7.87 -12.76
C TYR A 21 7.85 -6.48 -12.15
N VAL A 22 7.73 -5.42 -12.97
CA VAL A 22 7.70 -4.03 -12.50
C VAL A 22 6.46 -3.79 -11.62
N LYS A 23 5.28 -4.28 -12.02
CA LYS A 23 4.05 -4.14 -11.24
C LYS A 23 4.13 -4.84 -9.87
N ASN A 24 4.75 -6.02 -9.78
CA ASN A 24 4.79 -6.77 -8.53
C ASN A 24 5.72 -6.18 -7.47
N ASN A 25 6.72 -5.39 -7.89
CA ASN A 25 7.76 -4.85 -7.03
C ASN A 25 7.63 -3.35 -6.71
N ALA A 26 6.50 -2.71 -7.06
CA ALA A 26 6.30 -1.28 -6.81
C ALA A 26 6.32 -0.92 -5.30
N PHE A 27 5.89 -1.84 -4.43
CA PHE A 27 5.87 -1.66 -2.98
C PHE A 27 6.39 -2.91 -2.26
N PRO A 28 7.11 -2.74 -1.14
CA PRO A 28 7.59 -3.86 -0.34
C PRO A 28 6.42 -4.71 0.18
N GLN A 29 6.73 -5.98 0.45
CA GLN A 29 5.76 -6.89 1.07
C GLN A 29 5.49 -6.48 2.52
N PRO A 30 4.30 -6.78 3.09
CA PRO A 30 4.03 -6.53 4.50
C PRO A 30 5.11 -7.14 5.40
N LEU A 31 5.40 -6.47 6.51
CA LEU A 31 6.34 -6.99 7.50
C LEU A 31 5.79 -8.28 8.13
N GLN A 32 6.69 -9.14 8.58
CA GLN A 32 6.30 -10.25 9.45
C GLN A 32 5.85 -9.73 10.81
N ASP A 33 4.94 -10.44 11.49
CA ASP A 33 4.39 -10.03 12.79
C ASP A 33 5.49 -9.67 13.81
N THR A 34 6.60 -10.40 13.84
CA THR A 34 7.75 -10.14 14.73
C THR A 34 8.52 -8.87 14.40
N GLU A 35 8.68 -8.56 13.10
CA GLU A 35 9.30 -7.32 12.65
C GLU A 35 8.38 -6.13 12.84
N GLU A 36 7.09 -6.28 12.57
CA GLU A 36 6.07 -5.26 12.80
C GLU A 36 6.08 -4.84 14.28
N GLU A 37 6.07 -5.82 15.20
CA GLU A 37 6.14 -5.53 16.65
C GLU A 37 7.44 -4.79 17.03
N LYS A 38 8.58 -5.21 16.47
CA LYS A 38 9.86 -4.53 16.68
C LYS A 38 9.81 -3.07 16.25
N TYR A 39 9.31 -2.78 15.05
CA TYR A 39 9.25 -1.42 14.51
C TYR A 39 8.20 -0.56 15.22
N LEU A 40 7.09 -1.15 15.65
CA LEU A 40 6.11 -0.46 16.50
C LEU A 40 6.72 0.01 17.83
N ARG A 41 7.52 -0.85 18.48
CA ARG A 41 8.24 -0.50 19.71
C ARG A 41 9.29 0.58 19.50
N LEU A 42 9.98 0.59 18.36
CA LEU A 42 10.96 1.62 18.01
C LEU A 42 10.28 2.96 17.70
N MET A 43 9.18 2.93 16.94
CA MET A 43 8.37 4.10 16.65
C MET A 43 7.82 4.74 17.92
N ALA A 44 7.36 3.95 18.89
CA ALA A 44 6.93 4.45 20.20
C ALA A 44 8.04 5.18 20.99
N LYS A 45 9.31 4.92 20.67
CA LYS A 45 10.48 5.65 21.22
C LYS A 45 10.87 6.87 20.39
N GLY A 46 10.11 7.20 19.34
CA GLY A 46 10.37 8.34 18.46
C GLY A 46 11.32 8.04 17.30
N ASP A 47 11.55 6.78 16.93
CA ASP A 47 12.40 6.42 15.78
C ASP A 47 11.69 6.75 14.45
N PRO A 48 12.19 7.74 13.67
CA PRO A 48 11.57 8.12 12.40
C PRO A 48 11.76 7.06 11.32
N TYR A 49 12.83 6.27 11.37
CA TYR A 49 13.05 5.17 10.43
C TYR A 49 12.01 4.08 10.62
N ALA A 50 11.69 3.74 11.88
CA ALA A 50 10.66 2.78 12.20
C ALA A 50 9.28 3.22 11.69
N ARG A 51 8.93 4.50 11.88
CA ARG A 51 7.70 5.10 11.32
C ARG A 51 7.63 4.94 9.81
N ASN A 52 8.67 5.36 9.10
CA ASN A 52 8.69 5.31 7.62
C ASN A 52 8.61 3.87 7.12
N LYS A 53 9.32 2.94 7.77
CA LYS A 53 9.28 1.53 7.41
C LYS A 53 7.88 0.93 7.58
N LEU A 54 7.17 1.26 8.66
CA LEU A 54 5.78 0.82 8.85
C LEU A 54 4.86 1.40 7.77
N ILE A 55 5.05 2.66 7.36
CA ILE A 55 4.26 3.29 6.29
C ILE A 55 4.53 2.56 4.95
N GLU A 56 5.79 2.45 4.54
CA GLU A 56 6.19 1.88 3.24
C GLU A 56 5.67 0.45 3.04
N HIS A 57 5.79 -0.39 4.07
CA HIS A 57 5.34 -1.79 4.03
C HIS A 57 3.81 -1.95 4.08
N ASN A 58 3.07 -0.86 4.36
CA ASN A 58 1.61 -0.85 4.36
C ASN A 58 1.01 -0.06 3.18
N LEU A 59 1.80 0.52 2.27
CA LEU A 59 1.29 1.28 1.11
C LEU A 59 0.38 0.45 0.20
N ARG A 60 0.63 -0.86 0.06
CA ARG A 60 -0.24 -1.76 -0.73
C ARG A 60 -1.68 -1.80 -0.20
N LEU A 61 -1.87 -1.59 1.11
CA LEU A 61 -3.19 -1.53 1.73
C LEU A 61 -3.99 -0.34 1.20
N VAL A 62 -3.34 0.82 1.01
CA VAL A 62 -4.00 2.03 0.47
C VAL A 62 -4.61 1.74 -0.89
N ALA A 63 -3.81 1.21 -1.82
CA ALA A 63 -4.30 0.84 -3.16
C ALA A 63 -5.45 -0.17 -3.11
N HIS A 64 -5.39 -1.13 -2.18
CA HIS A 64 -6.46 -2.12 -2.00
C HIS A 64 -7.77 -1.48 -1.50
N ILE A 65 -7.71 -0.54 -0.55
CA ILE A 65 -8.89 0.13 0.00
C ILE A 65 -9.46 1.13 -1.01
N VAL A 66 -8.62 1.93 -1.66
CA VAL A 66 -9.02 2.94 -2.66
C VAL A 66 -9.78 2.33 -3.83
N LYS A 67 -9.45 1.09 -4.23
CA LYS A 67 -10.17 0.38 -5.30
C LYS A 67 -11.69 0.30 -5.08
N LYS A 68 -12.15 0.33 -3.83
CA LYS A 68 -13.60 0.34 -3.51
C LYS A 68 -14.28 1.67 -3.89
N PHE A 69 -13.52 2.74 -4.07
CA PHE A 69 -13.99 4.10 -4.28
C PHE A 69 -13.79 4.62 -5.72
N GLU A 70 -13.11 3.85 -6.59
CA GLU A 70 -12.83 4.25 -7.98
C GLU A 70 -14.09 4.60 -8.80
N ASN A 71 -15.25 4.01 -8.47
CA ASN A 71 -16.51 4.28 -9.16
C ASN A 71 -17.29 5.49 -8.62
N THR A 72 -16.70 6.28 -7.72
CA THR A 72 -17.37 7.46 -7.13
C THR A 72 -17.26 8.72 -7.99
N GLY A 73 -16.50 8.69 -9.09
CA GLY A 73 -16.27 9.83 -9.99
C GLY A 73 -15.14 10.75 -9.56
N GLU A 74 -14.46 10.44 -8.45
CA GLU A 74 -13.24 11.13 -8.01
C GLU A 74 -12.00 10.65 -8.77
N ASP A 75 -11.00 11.53 -8.83
CA ASP A 75 -9.71 11.18 -9.40
C ASP A 75 -9.04 10.09 -8.55
N SER A 76 -8.56 9.04 -9.22
CA SER A 76 -7.84 7.95 -8.56
C SER A 76 -6.57 8.42 -7.83
N GLU A 77 -5.87 9.43 -8.35
CA GLU A 77 -4.67 9.98 -7.74
C GLU A 77 -5.00 10.73 -6.44
N ASP A 78 -6.13 11.44 -6.42
CA ASP A 78 -6.64 12.11 -5.22
C ASP A 78 -7.02 11.08 -4.14
N LEU A 79 -7.75 10.03 -4.53
CA LEU A 79 -8.12 8.94 -3.61
C LEU A 79 -6.89 8.25 -3.01
N ILE A 80 -5.85 7.99 -3.82
CA ILE A 80 -4.59 7.42 -3.35
C ILE A 80 -3.89 8.39 -2.37
N SER A 81 -3.88 9.68 -2.67
CA SER A 81 -3.26 10.69 -1.81
C SER A 81 -3.98 10.80 -0.46
N ILE A 82 -5.31 10.92 -0.47
CA ILE A 82 -6.16 10.96 0.73
C ILE A 82 -6.00 9.67 1.54
N GLY A 83 -6.05 8.52 0.88
CA GLY A 83 -5.83 7.23 1.54
C GLY A 83 -4.44 7.12 2.17
N THR A 84 -3.41 7.67 1.52
CA THR A 84 -2.04 7.70 2.07
C THR A 84 -1.95 8.58 3.31
N ILE A 85 -2.64 9.73 3.33
CA ILE A 85 -2.77 10.58 4.54
C ILE A 85 -3.44 9.79 5.67
N GLY A 86 -4.52 9.07 5.37
CA GLY A 86 -5.22 8.20 6.33
C GLY A 86 -4.31 7.10 6.90
N LEU A 87 -3.47 6.48 6.06
CA LEU A 87 -2.47 5.50 6.52
C LEU A 87 -1.44 6.15 7.46
N ILE A 88 -0.88 7.31 7.10
CA ILE A 88 0.12 8.00 7.91
C ILE A 88 -0.44 8.31 9.30
N LYS A 89 -1.66 8.90 9.35
CA LYS A 89 -2.36 9.18 10.61
C LYS A 89 -2.63 7.91 11.42
N ALA A 90 -2.96 6.81 10.76
CA ALA A 90 -3.15 5.52 11.42
C ALA A 90 -1.87 5.03 12.09
N ILE A 91 -0.74 5.04 11.36
CA ILE A 91 0.55 4.61 11.91
C ILE A 91 0.94 5.48 13.11
N GLU A 92 0.77 6.80 13.02
CA GLU A 92 1.13 7.73 14.10
C GLU A 92 0.24 7.63 15.35
N SER A 93 -1.03 7.25 15.18
CA SER A 93 -2.00 7.16 16.27
C SER A 93 -2.20 5.74 16.81
N TYR A 94 -1.56 4.73 16.20
CA TYR A 94 -1.75 3.33 16.56
C TYR A 94 -1.17 3.02 17.94
N GLN A 95 -1.91 2.22 18.71
CA GLN A 95 -1.51 1.76 20.05
C GLN A 95 -1.62 0.24 20.12
N VAL A 96 -0.51 -0.42 20.48
CA VAL A 96 -0.36 -1.89 20.48
C VAL A 96 -1.25 -2.56 21.53
N ASP A 97 -1.51 -1.87 22.64
CA ASP A 97 -2.29 -2.34 23.78
C ASP A 97 -3.79 -2.50 23.50
N LYS A 98 -4.29 -1.94 22.38
CA LYS A 98 -5.70 -2.05 21.95
C LYS A 98 -6.06 -3.38 21.28
N GLY A 99 -5.12 -4.32 21.14
CA GLY A 99 -5.38 -5.69 20.71
C GLY A 99 -5.85 -5.87 19.26
N THR A 100 -5.83 -4.81 18.45
CA THR A 100 -6.21 -4.85 17.03
C THR A 100 -4.94 -4.84 16.19
N LYS A 101 -4.84 -5.67 15.13
CA LYS A 101 -3.69 -5.65 14.21
C LYS A 101 -3.55 -4.28 13.54
N LEU A 102 -2.31 -3.85 13.29
CA LEU A 102 -2.02 -2.56 12.65
C LEU A 102 -2.76 -2.40 11.32
N ALA A 103 -2.69 -3.41 10.45
CA ALA A 103 -3.36 -3.38 9.15
C ALA A 103 -4.89 -3.22 9.27
N THR A 104 -5.51 -3.82 10.28
CA THR A 104 -6.97 -3.70 10.52
C THR A 104 -7.32 -2.28 10.96
N TYR A 105 -6.55 -1.71 11.88
CA TYR A 105 -6.74 -0.33 12.31
C TYR A 105 -6.51 0.66 11.15
N ALA A 106 -5.40 0.50 10.43
CA ALA A 106 -5.05 1.33 9.28
C ALA A 106 -6.12 1.30 8.19
N ALA A 107 -6.68 0.12 7.87
CA ALA A 107 -7.76 0.00 6.89
C ALA A 107 -8.97 0.88 7.25
N ARG A 108 -9.36 0.92 8.53
CA ARG A 108 -10.47 1.75 9.01
C ARG A 108 -10.14 3.24 8.93
N CYS A 109 -8.92 3.63 9.28
CA CYS A 109 -8.48 5.02 9.16
C CYS A 109 -8.44 5.50 7.71
N ILE A 110 -7.90 4.69 6.79
CA ILE A 110 -7.86 4.98 5.35
C ILE A 110 -9.27 5.19 4.81
N GLU A 111 -10.18 4.26 5.11
CA GLU A 111 -11.58 4.34 4.70
C GLU A 111 -12.28 5.59 5.24
N ASN A 112 -12.09 5.89 6.52
CA ASN A 112 -12.66 7.08 7.14
C ASN A 112 -12.15 8.38 6.51
N GLU A 113 -10.85 8.47 6.24
CA GLU A 113 -10.25 9.67 5.64
C GLU A 113 -10.80 9.92 4.23
N ILE A 114 -10.96 8.86 3.42
CA ILE A 114 -11.58 8.94 2.09
C ILE A 114 -13.03 9.41 2.20
N VAL A 115 -13.82 8.87 3.15
CA VAL A 115 -15.23 9.25 3.31
C VAL A 115 -15.37 10.69 3.82
N MET A 116 -14.51 11.12 4.76
CA MET A 116 -14.55 12.48 5.30
C MET A 116 -14.20 13.55 4.27
N SER A 117 -13.34 13.24 3.30
CA SER A 117 -13.01 14.18 2.22
C SER A 117 -14.18 14.44 1.26
N LYS A 118 -15.27 13.68 1.34
CA LYS A 118 -16.46 13.82 0.48
C LYS A 118 -17.55 14.75 1.04
N GLY A 119 -17.42 15.19 2.29
CA GLY A 119 -18.39 16.02 3.00
C GLY A 119 -17.96 17.47 3.12
#